data_AF-F0NXA2-F1
#
_entry.id   AF-F0NXA2-F1
#
_cell.length_a   1.000
_cell.length_b   1.000
_cell.length_c   1.000
_cell.angle_alpha   90.00
_cell.angle_beta   90.00
_cell.angle_gamma   90.00
#
_symmetry.space_group_name_H-M   'P 1'
#
loop_
_entity.id
_entity.type
_entity.pdbx_description
1 polymer ?
#
loop_
_entity_poly.entity_id
_entity_poly.type
_entity_poly.pdbx_seq_one_letter_code
_entity_poly.pdbx_strand_id
1 'polypeptide(L)'
;MKKQRFLFLSVIVLTLLLALFVNFSGFIFAIALLILITLFSLILIIKLIKGKQIKRLLKFTVTYSLIFIFGIIINLFIPYEKVSLGEDATLSQEIQQIYKSDQSDRKLLKTYLIPENKKEVIERDNLRLEKAKNIYLDYTNGKEQLNNQDKFNLAMILHHGKTKEDFEIAHNLAKQVANSDNKIQNAEWLEKATYDRLQLSQGKPQKYGTQH
;
A
#
# COMPACT_ATOMS: atom_id res chain seq x y z
N MET A 1 29.56 -30.60 -8.40
CA MET A 1 29.66 -29.17 -7.99
C MET A 1 28.93 -28.19 -8.93
N LYS A 2 29.04 -28.29 -10.26
CA LYS A 2 28.40 -27.33 -11.20
C LYS A 2 26.86 -27.24 -11.06
N LYS A 3 26.14 -28.36 -10.92
CA LYS A 3 24.67 -28.37 -10.73
C LYS A 3 24.20 -27.65 -9.44
N GLN A 4 24.94 -27.78 -8.33
CA GLN A 4 24.58 -27.12 -7.07
C GLN A 4 24.82 -25.61 -7.12
N ARG A 5 25.86 -25.15 -7.81
CA ARG A 5 26.10 -23.72 -8.03
C ARG A 5 25.04 -23.09 -8.94
N PHE A 6 24.61 -23.82 -9.97
CA PHE A 6 23.53 -23.37 -10.86
C PHE A 6 22.20 -23.24 -10.12
N LEU A 7 21.83 -24.24 -9.30
CA LEU A 7 20.62 -24.20 -8.48
C LEU A 7 20.64 -23.03 -7.48
N PHE A 8 21.80 -22.77 -6.86
CA PHE A 8 21.97 -21.66 -5.93
C PHE A 8 21.81 -20.30 -6.64
N LEU A 9 22.41 -20.15 -7.82
CA LEU A 9 22.28 -18.93 -8.62
C LEU A 9 20.82 -18.71 -9.07
N SER A 10 20.14 -19.77 -9.52
CA SER A 10 18.74 -19.67 -9.95
C SER A 10 17.81 -19.31 -8.81
N VAL A 11 18.08 -19.77 -7.58
CA VAL A 11 17.32 -19.38 -6.40
C VAL A 11 17.56 -17.91 -6.08
N ILE A 12 18.81 -17.42 -6.11
CA ILE A 12 19.10 -16.00 -5.89
C ILE A 12 18.41 -15.11 -6.92
N VAL A 13 18.49 -15.46 -8.21
CA VAL A 13 17.84 -14.72 -9.29
C VAL A 13 16.33 -14.75 -9.14
N LEU A 14 15.73 -15.90 -8.79
CA LEU A 14 14.30 -16.01 -8.56
C LEU A 14 13.86 -15.20 -7.33
N THR A 15 14.64 -15.19 -6.25
CA THR A 15 14.36 -14.38 -5.05
C THR A 15 14.47 -12.88 -5.35
N LEU A 16 15.47 -12.45 -6.14
CA LEU A 16 15.60 -11.06 -6.59
C LEU A 16 14.45 -10.64 -7.50
N LEU A 17 14.06 -11.50 -8.46
CA LEU A 17 12.91 -11.25 -9.32
C LEU A 17 11.62 -11.16 -8.50
N LEU A 18 11.38 -12.10 -7.59
CA LEU A 18 10.21 -12.07 -6.70
C LEU A 18 10.21 -10.82 -5.81
N ALA A 19 11.38 -10.36 -5.34
CA ALA A 19 11.52 -9.12 -4.58
C ALA A 19 11.17 -7.86 -5.40
N LEU A 20 11.45 -7.85 -6.70
CA LEU A 20 11.08 -6.76 -7.61
C LEU A 20 9.57 -6.70 -7.90
N PHE A 21 8.87 -7.84 -7.84
CA PHE A 21 7.41 -7.92 -8.05
C PHE A 21 6.57 -7.68 -6.79
N VAL A 22 7.17 -7.32 -5.65
CA VAL A 22 6.50 -7.10 -4.33
C VAL A 22 5.51 -5.92 -4.33
N ASN A 23 5.36 -5.18 -5.43
CA ASN A 23 4.34 -4.14 -5.55
C ASN A 23 2.89 -4.66 -5.66
N PHE A 24 2.66 -5.97 -5.69
CA PHE A 24 1.33 -6.58 -5.66
C PHE A 24 1.02 -7.19 -4.30
N SER A 25 0.33 -6.41 -3.46
CA SER A 25 -0.25 -6.75 -2.14
C SER A 25 0.63 -7.65 -1.27
N GLY A 26 1.40 -7.05 -0.35
CA GLY A 26 2.25 -7.77 0.61
C GLY A 26 1.57 -8.93 1.36
N PHE A 27 0.23 -8.98 1.39
CA PHE A 27 -0.57 -10.09 1.91
C PHE A 27 -0.43 -11.41 1.12
N ILE A 28 -0.47 -11.38 -0.22
CA ILE A 28 -0.30 -12.60 -1.04
C ILE A 28 1.12 -13.14 -0.88
N PHE A 29 2.10 -12.23 -0.83
CA PHE A 29 3.49 -12.59 -0.57
C PHE A 29 3.68 -13.21 0.82
N ALA A 30 3.05 -12.64 1.86
CA ALA A 30 3.09 -13.19 3.21
C ALA A 30 2.46 -14.59 3.31
N ILE A 31 1.33 -14.82 2.63
CA ILE A 31 0.69 -16.15 2.57
C ILE A 31 1.59 -17.14 1.81
N ALA A 32 2.12 -16.76 0.65
CA ALA A 32 3.01 -17.63 -0.13
C ALA A 32 4.27 -17.99 0.68
N LEU A 33 4.83 -17.03 1.42
CA LEU A 33 5.95 -17.23 2.32
C LEU A 33 5.59 -18.18 3.48
N LEU A 34 4.41 -18.01 4.09
CA LEU A 34 3.92 -18.88 5.16
C LEU A 34 3.77 -20.33 4.68
N ILE A 35 3.20 -20.52 3.48
CA ILE A 35 3.07 -21.83 2.85
C ILE A 35 4.45 -22.46 2.61
N LEU A 36 5.39 -21.68 2.05
CA LEU A 36 6.77 -22.14 1.83
C LEU A 36 7.46 -22.55 3.13
N ILE A 37 7.30 -21.74 4.20
CA ILE A 37 7.83 -22.06 5.53
C ILE A 37 7.18 -23.36 6.05
N THR A 38 5.87 -23.51 5.97
CA THR A 38 5.19 -24.74 6.45
C THR A 38 5.59 -26.01 5.70
N LEU A 39 5.60 -25.98 4.36
CA LEU A 39 6.05 -27.11 3.54
C LEU A 39 7.50 -27.48 3.84
N PHE A 40 8.33 -26.46 4.03
CA PHE A 40 9.74 -26.65 4.36
C PHE A 40 9.93 -27.26 5.76
N SER A 41 9.19 -26.77 6.76
CA SER A 41 9.14 -27.34 8.12
C SER A 41 8.71 -28.81 8.09
N LEU A 42 7.72 -29.16 7.27
CA LEU A 42 7.25 -30.54 7.09
C LEU A 42 8.35 -31.45 6.52
N ILE A 43 9.09 -30.99 5.51
CA ILE A 43 10.23 -31.71 4.94
C ILE A 43 11.34 -31.90 5.97
N LEU A 44 11.58 -30.90 6.82
CA LEU A 44 12.58 -30.95 7.88
C LEU A 44 12.20 -32.00 8.94
N ILE A 45 10.93 -32.05 9.35
CA ILE A 45 10.37 -33.07 10.27
C ILE A 45 10.50 -34.47 9.67
N ILE A 46 10.14 -34.67 8.39
CA ILE A 46 10.27 -35.98 7.72
C ILE A 46 11.73 -36.44 7.68
N LYS A 47 12.69 -35.52 7.47
CA LYS A 47 14.13 -35.85 7.46
C LYS A 47 14.71 -36.07 8.86
N LEU A 48 14.19 -35.36 9.87
CA LEU A 48 14.48 -35.59 11.30
C LEU A 48 14.10 -37.01 11.70
N ILE A 49 12.87 -37.43 11.38
CA ILE A 49 12.37 -38.79 11.64
C ILE A 49 13.22 -39.86 10.93
N LYS A 50 13.71 -39.56 9.72
CA LYS A 50 14.54 -40.49 8.92
C LYS A 50 16.05 -40.44 9.25
N GLY A 51 16.48 -39.68 10.26
CA GLY A 51 17.87 -39.64 10.73
C GLY A 51 18.92 -39.12 9.72
N LYS A 52 18.51 -38.49 8.62
CA LYS A 52 19.41 -38.09 7.52
C LYS A 52 19.84 -36.63 7.60
N GLN A 53 21.16 -36.38 7.66
CA GLN A 53 21.87 -35.10 7.40
C GLN A 53 21.16 -33.79 7.85
N ILE A 54 20.50 -33.79 9.02
CA ILE A 54 19.72 -32.67 9.56
C ILE A 54 20.55 -31.38 9.71
N LYS A 55 21.79 -31.49 10.19
CA LYS A 55 22.68 -30.34 10.43
C LYS A 55 22.90 -29.49 9.17
N ARG A 56 23.01 -30.14 8.00
CA ARG A 56 23.22 -29.45 6.72
C ARG A 56 21.96 -28.70 6.27
N LEU A 57 20.79 -29.31 6.42
CA LEU A 57 19.52 -28.69 6.05
C LEU A 57 19.22 -27.49 6.96
N LEU A 58 19.38 -27.67 8.28
CA LEU A 58 19.21 -26.60 9.26
C LEU A 58 20.11 -25.39 8.97
N LYS A 59 21.39 -25.65 8.62
CA LYS A 59 22.32 -24.58 8.23
C LYS A 59 21.79 -23.76 7.06
N PHE A 60 21.31 -24.42 5.99
CA PHE A 60 20.72 -23.72 4.86
C PHE A 60 19.49 -22.92 5.25
N THR A 61 18.58 -23.50 6.02
CA THR A 61 17.37 -22.81 6.49
C THR A 61 17.70 -21.55 7.25
N VAL A 62 18.58 -21.65 8.25
CA VAL A 62 19.01 -20.51 9.06
C VAL A 62 19.65 -19.45 8.16
N THR A 63 20.53 -19.84 7.23
CA THR A 63 21.13 -18.89 6.29
C THR A 63 20.10 -18.17 5.42
N TYR A 64 19.14 -18.89 4.82
CA TYR A 64 18.12 -18.27 3.98
C TYR A 64 17.15 -17.40 4.78
N SER A 65 16.75 -17.83 5.97
CA SER A 65 15.93 -17.01 6.88
C SER A 65 16.66 -15.72 7.28
N LEU A 66 17.97 -15.79 7.57
CA LEU A 66 18.77 -14.61 7.88
C LEU A 66 18.87 -13.65 6.68
N ILE A 67 19.10 -14.16 5.46
CA ILE A 67 19.11 -13.34 4.23
C ILE A 67 17.76 -12.67 4.02
N PHE A 68 16.66 -13.41 4.23
CA PHE A 68 15.31 -12.88 4.07
C PHE A 68 14.98 -11.79 5.10
N ILE A 69 15.29 -12.04 6.37
CA ILE A 69 15.14 -11.05 7.45
C ILE A 69 15.98 -9.82 7.15
N PHE A 70 17.22 -10.01 6.70
CA PHE A 70 18.10 -8.91 6.32
C PHE A 70 17.53 -8.07 5.16
N GLY A 71 16.92 -8.72 4.16
CA GLY A 71 16.23 -8.03 3.07
C GLY A 71 15.03 -7.20 3.55
N ILE A 72 14.22 -7.73 4.47
CA ILE A 72 13.13 -6.96 5.11
C ILE A 72 13.70 -5.76 5.85
N ILE A 73 14.75 -5.97 6.67
CA ILE A 73 15.38 -4.89 7.45
C ILE A 73 15.90 -3.80 6.51
N ILE A 74 16.62 -4.13 5.43
CA ILE A 74 17.08 -3.14 4.44
C ILE A 74 15.90 -2.34 3.88
N ASN A 75 14.81 -3.02 3.48
CA ASN A 75 13.64 -2.37 2.90
C ASN A 75 12.96 -1.38 3.86
N LEU A 76 13.12 -1.55 5.18
CA LEU A 76 12.61 -0.60 6.17
C LEU A 76 13.35 0.74 6.15
N PHE A 77 14.61 0.75 5.68
CA PHE A 77 15.46 1.95 5.64
C PHE A 77 15.61 2.57 4.24
N ILE A 78 15.04 1.96 3.20
CA ILE A 78 14.99 2.57 1.87
C ILE A 78 14.09 3.82 1.95
N PRO A 79 14.51 5.01 1.47
CA PRO A 79 13.69 6.22 1.46
C PRO A 79 12.37 6.05 0.70
N TYR A 80 11.38 6.90 0.97
CA TYR A 80 10.18 6.93 0.13
C TYR A 80 10.52 7.48 -1.25
N GLU A 81 9.76 7.08 -2.27
CA GLU A 81 9.83 7.73 -3.57
C GLU A 81 9.44 9.21 -3.42
N LYS A 82 10.02 10.08 -4.26
CA LYS A 82 9.67 11.50 -4.26
C LYS A 82 8.16 11.66 -4.47
N VAL A 83 7.53 12.56 -3.71
CA VAL A 83 6.11 12.89 -3.91
C VAL A 83 5.93 13.39 -5.35
N SER A 84 5.03 12.74 -6.10
CA SER A 84 4.63 13.23 -7.41
C SER A 84 3.39 14.09 -7.30
N LEU A 85 3.51 15.35 -7.71
CA LEU A 85 2.40 16.31 -7.77
C LEU A 85 1.86 16.51 -9.19
N GLY A 86 2.34 15.73 -10.17
CA GLY A 86 1.82 15.75 -11.54
C GLY A 86 2.14 17.00 -12.35
N GLU A 87 3.26 17.66 -12.05
CA GLU A 87 3.79 18.78 -12.82
C GLU A 87 3.89 18.38 -14.32
N ASP A 88 3.32 19.21 -15.20
CA ASP A 88 3.26 19.04 -16.67
C ASP A 88 2.37 17.91 -17.23
N ALA A 89 1.45 17.35 -16.43
CA ALA A 89 0.51 16.33 -16.88
C ALA A 89 -0.89 16.90 -17.17
N THR A 90 -1.76 16.13 -17.85
CA THR A 90 -3.20 16.48 -17.89
C THR A 90 -3.80 16.37 -16.49
N LEU A 91 -4.91 17.08 -16.22
CA LEU A 91 -5.55 17.07 -14.89
C LEU A 91 -5.82 15.64 -14.36
N SER A 92 -6.41 14.77 -15.18
CA SER A 92 -6.68 13.38 -14.76
C SER A 92 -5.40 12.60 -14.49
N GLN A 93 -4.33 12.84 -15.25
CA GLN A 93 -3.01 12.23 -15.00
C GLN A 93 -2.38 12.75 -13.72
N GLU A 94 -2.47 14.05 -13.47
CA GLU A 94 -2.01 14.72 -12.25
C GLU A 94 -2.70 14.13 -11.01
N ILE A 95 -4.04 14.08 -11.00
CA ILE A 95 -4.83 13.46 -9.92
C ILE A 95 -4.43 11.99 -9.74
N GLN A 96 -4.27 11.24 -10.83
CA GLN A 96 -3.86 9.84 -10.76
C GLN A 96 -2.46 9.67 -10.14
N GLN A 97 -1.51 10.55 -10.46
CA GLN A 97 -0.16 10.49 -9.91
C GLN A 97 -0.15 10.81 -8.42
N ILE A 98 -0.88 11.85 -7.98
CA ILE A 98 -1.03 12.20 -6.57
C ILE A 98 -1.65 11.03 -5.79
N TYR A 99 -2.70 10.42 -6.35
CA TYR A 99 -3.35 9.24 -5.76
C TYR A 99 -2.39 8.04 -5.68
N LYS A 100 -1.65 7.74 -6.75
CA LYS A 100 -0.66 6.65 -6.75
C LYS A 100 0.42 6.87 -5.69
N SER A 101 0.90 8.11 -5.55
CA SER A 101 1.88 8.48 -4.52
C SER A 101 1.32 8.35 -3.10
N ASP A 102 0.05 8.69 -2.86
CA ASP A 102 -0.62 8.44 -1.58
C ASP A 102 -0.71 6.95 -1.26
N GLN A 103 -1.17 6.16 -2.23
CA GLN A 103 -1.39 4.73 -2.04
C GLN A 103 -0.08 3.94 -1.96
N SER A 104 0.99 4.39 -2.62
CA SER A 104 2.30 3.74 -2.51
C SER A 104 2.87 3.86 -1.10
N ASP A 105 2.77 5.04 -0.47
CA ASP A 105 3.18 5.25 0.93
C ASP A 105 2.46 4.27 1.87
N ARG A 106 1.18 3.99 1.62
CA ARG A 106 0.32 3.10 2.44
C ARG A 106 0.54 1.61 2.22
N LYS A 107 1.24 1.21 1.14
CA LYS A 107 1.55 -0.21 0.87
C LYS A 107 2.84 -0.67 1.54
N LEU A 108 3.64 0.26 2.06
CA LEU A 108 4.97 -0.03 2.59
C LEU A 108 4.91 -0.37 4.08
N LEU A 109 5.50 -1.50 4.46
CA LEU A 109 5.56 -1.96 5.85
C LEU A 109 6.21 -0.91 6.77
N LYS A 110 7.21 -0.18 6.26
CA LYS A 110 7.95 0.86 6.98
C LYS A 110 7.06 2.02 7.45
N THR A 111 5.92 2.25 6.80
CA THR A 111 4.93 3.27 7.20
C THR A 111 4.28 2.94 8.53
N TYR A 112 4.13 1.64 8.83
CA TYR A 112 3.44 1.19 10.04
C TYR A 112 4.41 0.84 11.17
N LEU A 113 5.58 0.30 10.84
CA LEU A 113 6.56 -0.18 11.82
C LEU A 113 7.49 0.89 12.38
N ILE A 114 7.78 1.96 11.64
CA ILE A 114 8.73 3.01 12.06
C ILE A 114 7.95 4.28 12.39
N PRO A 115 7.92 4.74 13.65
CA PRO A 115 7.20 5.96 14.05
C PRO A 115 7.64 7.22 13.30
N GLU A 116 8.93 7.36 13.00
CA GLU A 116 9.49 8.50 12.27
C GLU A 116 8.90 8.58 10.85
N ASN A 117 8.73 7.43 10.19
CA ASN A 117 8.13 7.35 8.86
C ASN A 117 6.65 7.76 8.86
N LYS A 118 5.93 7.61 9.98
CA LYS A 118 4.56 8.13 10.09
C LYS A 118 4.54 9.66 10.00
N LYS A 119 5.52 10.34 10.60
CA LYS A 119 5.65 11.80 10.49
C LYS A 119 5.94 12.22 9.05
N GLU A 120 6.88 11.53 8.39
CA GLU A 120 7.19 11.77 6.98
C GLU A 120 5.96 11.59 6.08
N VAL A 121 5.18 10.52 6.27
CA VAL A 121 3.94 10.30 5.51
C VAL A 121 2.91 11.40 5.78
N ILE A 122 2.81 11.91 7.01
CA ILE A 122 1.92 13.04 7.33
C ILE A 122 2.34 14.32 6.60
N GLU A 123 3.65 14.59 6.50
CA GLU A 123 4.17 15.74 5.74
C GLU A 123 3.87 15.60 4.25
N ARG A 124 4.05 14.40 3.71
CA ARG A 124 3.72 14.07 2.31
C ARG A 124 2.22 14.16 2.04
N ASP A 125 1.38 13.71 2.99
CA ASP A 125 -0.08 13.84 2.93
C ASP A 125 -0.47 15.33 2.84
N ASN A 126 0.17 16.23 3.60
CA ASN A 126 -0.14 17.66 3.53
C ASN A 126 0.07 18.25 2.13
N LEU A 127 1.19 17.91 1.47
CA LEU A 127 1.49 18.40 0.11
C LEU A 127 0.44 17.93 -0.90
N ARG A 128 0.05 16.65 -0.80
CA ARG A 128 -0.97 16.04 -1.67
C ARG A 128 -2.35 16.63 -1.40
N LEU A 129 -2.68 16.90 -0.13
CA LEU A 129 -3.95 17.51 0.28
C LEU A 129 -4.08 18.95 -0.22
N GLU A 130 -3.03 19.77 -0.11
CA GLU A 130 -3.05 21.14 -0.63
C GLU A 130 -3.37 21.15 -2.12
N LYS A 131 -2.67 20.31 -2.89
CA LYS A 131 -2.90 20.18 -4.34
C LYS A 131 -4.31 19.67 -4.65
N ALA A 132 -4.80 18.68 -3.92
CA ALA A 132 -6.15 18.15 -4.08
C ALA A 132 -7.24 19.20 -3.81
N LYS A 133 -7.04 20.07 -2.81
CA LYS A 133 -7.97 21.18 -2.51
C LYS A 133 -8.01 22.21 -3.63
N ASN A 134 -6.87 22.56 -4.20
CA ASN A 134 -6.81 23.49 -5.34
C ASN A 134 -7.55 22.92 -6.56
N ILE A 135 -7.33 21.64 -6.87
CA ILE A 135 -8.05 20.94 -7.94
C ILE A 135 -9.57 20.93 -7.68
N TYR A 136 -9.98 20.62 -6.44
CA TYR A 136 -11.40 20.64 -6.08
C TYR A 136 -12.00 22.04 -6.23
N LEU A 137 -11.27 23.08 -5.84
CA LEU A 137 -11.73 24.47 -5.99
C LEU A 137 -11.95 24.82 -7.46
N ASP A 138 -11.01 24.50 -8.34
CA ASP A 138 -11.14 24.74 -9.78
C ASP A 138 -12.29 23.94 -10.41
N TYR A 139 -12.52 22.70 -9.94
CA TYR A 139 -13.70 21.91 -10.31
C TYR A 139 -15.01 22.59 -9.88
N THR A 140 -15.12 23.03 -8.63
CA THR A 140 -16.35 23.69 -8.12
C THR A 140 -16.62 25.05 -8.75
N ASN A 141 -15.57 25.74 -9.20
CA ASN A 141 -15.68 26.99 -9.95
C ASN A 141 -15.96 26.77 -11.44
N GLY A 142 -16.07 25.53 -11.90
CA GLY A 142 -16.37 25.18 -13.29
C GLY A 142 -15.20 25.38 -14.27
N LYS A 143 -13.98 25.63 -13.77
CA LYS A 143 -12.78 25.76 -14.61
C LYS A 143 -12.32 24.41 -15.15
N GLU A 144 -12.52 23.36 -14.36
CA GLU A 144 -12.09 22.01 -14.68
C GLU A 144 -13.25 21.02 -14.57
N GLN A 145 -13.17 19.92 -15.31
CA GLN A 145 -14.16 18.83 -15.25
C GLN A 145 -13.51 17.56 -14.71
N LEU A 146 -14.18 16.90 -13.76
CA LEU A 146 -13.71 15.66 -13.18
C LEU A 146 -14.58 14.50 -13.63
N ASN A 147 -13.96 13.47 -14.20
CA ASN A 147 -14.64 12.19 -14.43
C ASN A 147 -14.76 11.40 -13.11
N ASN A 148 -15.48 10.28 -13.12
CA ASN A 148 -15.68 9.49 -11.90
C ASN A 148 -14.38 8.97 -11.28
N GLN A 149 -13.38 8.60 -12.10
CA GLN A 149 -12.09 8.13 -11.62
C GLN A 149 -11.30 9.24 -10.93
N ASP A 150 -11.36 10.46 -11.48
CA ASP A 150 -10.75 11.64 -10.88
C ASP A 150 -11.39 11.96 -9.53
N LYS A 151 -12.73 11.96 -9.47
CA LYS A 151 -13.48 12.17 -8.22
C LYS A 151 -13.15 11.11 -7.18
N PHE A 152 -13.06 9.84 -7.56
CA PHE A 152 -12.68 8.74 -6.66
C PHE A 152 -11.28 8.93 -6.10
N ASN A 153 -10.31 9.20 -6.98
CA ASN A 153 -8.91 9.42 -6.61
C ASN A 153 -8.77 10.62 -5.66
N LEU A 154 -9.45 11.74 -5.99
CA LEU A 154 -9.45 12.96 -5.20
C LEU A 154 -10.11 12.76 -3.84
N ALA A 155 -11.25 12.06 -3.80
CA ALA A 155 -11.90 11.67 -2.55
C ALA A 155 -10.98 10.81 -1.67
N MET A 156 -10.18 9.92 -2.27
CA MET A 156 -9.22 9.13 -1.50
C MET A 156 -8.10 9.97 -0.89
N ILE A 157 -7.56 10.94 -1.62
CA ILE A 157 -6.55 11.84 -1.08
C ILE A 157 -7.14 12.65 0.09
N LEU A 158 -8.33 13.22 -0.09
CA LEU A 158 -9.02 14.04 0.92
C LEU A 158 -9.53 13.24 2.13
N HIS A 159 -9.81 11.94 1.97
CA HIS A 159 -10.15 11.05 3.08
C HIS A 159 -9.03 11.00 4.14
N HIS A 160 -7.78 11.23 3.73
CA HIS A 160 -6.61 11.32 4.60
C HIS A 160 -6.35 12.74 5.12
N GLY A 161 -7.29 13.65 4.90
CA GLY A 161 -7.31 15.00 5.46
C GLY A 161 -7.34 15.03 6.98
N LYS A 162 -7.34 16.26 7.50
CA LYS A 162 -7.31 16.51 8.95
C LYS A 162 -8.50 17.32 9.44
N THR A 163 -9.14 18.07 8.54
CA THR A 163 -10.23 18.97 8.90
C THR A 163 -11.58 18.38 8.52
N LYS A 164 -12.64 18.90 9.16
CA LYS A 164 -14.02 18.54 8.83
C LYS A 164 -14.30 18.80 7.34
N GLU A 165 -13.82 19.91 6.81
CA GLU A 165 -14.00 20.33 5.42
C GLU A 165 -13.38 19.31 4.46
N ASP A 166 -12.19 18.79 4.78
CA ASP A 166 -11.55 17.74 3.97
C ASP A 166 -12.46 16.51 3.85
N PHE A 167 -13.03 16.08 4.97
CA PHE A 167 -13.90 14.91 5.02
C PHE A 167 -15.26 15.15 4.36
N GLU A 168 -15.80 16.37 4.44
CA GLU A 168 -17.02 16.75 3.72
C GLU A 168 -16.81 16.69 2.20
N ILE A 169 -15.71 17.26 1.71
CA ILE A 169 -15.37 17.22 0.29
C ILE A 169 -15.16 15.76 -0.15
N ALA A 170 -14.37 14.99 0.61
CA ALA A 170 -14.12 13.58 0.32
C ALA A 170 -15.43 12.79 0.23
N HIS A 171 -16.35 12.98 1.19
CA HIS A 171 -17.63 12.31 1.21
C HIS A 171 -18.52 12.68 0.03
N ASN A 172 -18.60 13.97 -0.30
CA ASN A 172 -19.43 14.43 -1.42
C ASN A 172 -18.94 13.86 -2.76
N LEU A 173 -17.62 13.85 -3.00
CA LEU A 173 -17.04 13.27 -4.20
C LEU A 173 -17.25 11.75 -4.25
N ALA A 174 -16.98 11.04 -3.14
CA ALA A 174 -17.17 9.60 -3.06
C ALA A 174 -18.64 9.19 -3.28
N LYS A 175 -19.58 9.94 -2.69
CA LYS A 175 -21.02 9.75 -2.85
C LYS A 175 -21.47 9.93 -4.30
N GLN A 176 -20.95 10.94 -5.02
CA GLN A 176 -21.26 11.12 -6.44
C GLN A 176 -20.82 9.91 -7.27
N VAL A 177 -19.63 9.38 -7.01
CA VAL A 177 -19.11 8.20 -7.71
C VAL A 177 -19.92 6.95 -7.37
N ALA A 178 -20.22 6.73 -6.08
CA ALA A 178 -20.98 5.56 -5.62
C ALA A 178 -22.40 5.50 -6.20
N ASN A 179 -23.03 6.66 -6.42
CA ASN A 179 -24.37 6.77 -7.00
C ASN A 179 -24.38 6.85 -8.54
N SER A 180 -23.22 6.79 -9.19
CA SER A 180 -23.15 6.87 -10.65
C SER A 180 -23.35 5.49 -11.31
N ASP A 181 -23.83 5.47 -12.55
CA ASP A 181 -24.03 4.23 -13.32
C ASP A 181 -22.71 3.53 -13.65
N ASN A 182 -21.62 4.30 -13.79
CA ASN A 182 -20.28 3.76 -14.02
C ASN A 182 -19.63 3.39 -12.68
N LYS A 183 -19.90 2.17 -12.23
CA LYS A 183 -19.41 1.65 -10.95
C LYS A 183 -17.88 1.58 -10.91
N ILE A 184 -17.28 2.31 -9.98
CA ILE A 184 -15.86 2.18 -9.62
C ILE A 184 -15.73 1.23 -8.44
N GLN A 185 -14.77 0.31 -8.53
CA GLN A 185 -14.47 -0.63 -7.44
C GLN A 185 -14.16 0.14 -6.15
N ASN A 186 -14.76 -0.30 -5.05
CA ASN A 186 -14.66 0.31 -3.71
C ASN A 186 -15.30 1.71 -3.56
N ALA A 187 -16.03 2.24 -4.54
CA ALA A 187 -16.70 3.54 -4.40
C ALA A 187 -17.70 3.58 -3.23
N GLU A 188 -18.53 2.52 -3.08
CA GLU A 188 -19.47 2.40 -1.96
C GLU A 188 -18.77 2.30 -0.60
N TRP A 189 -17.62 1.61 -0.55
CA TRP A 189 -16.81 1.55 0.66
C TRP A 189 -16.24 2.94 0.98
N LEU A 190 -15.72 3.64 -0.02
CA LEU A 190 -15.14 4.97 0.15
C LEU A 190 -16.17 6.00 0.60
N GLU A 191 -17.40 5.94 0.10
CA GLU A 191 -18.52 6.76 0.58
C GLU A 191 -18.77 6.55 2.08
N LYS A 192 -18.83 5.29 2.52
CA LYS A 192 -19.01 4.93 3.93
C LYS A 192 -17.81 5.37 4.78
N ALA A 193 -16.60 5.16 4.28
CA ALA A 193 -15.35 5.51 4.97
C ALA A 193 -15.21 7.01 5.21
N THR A 194 -15.45 7.81 4.17
CA THR A 194 -15.44 9.28 4.26
C THR A 194 -16.57 9.80 5.14
N TYR A 195 -17.75 9.17 5.13
CA TYR A 195 -18.84 9.53 6.03
C TYR A 195 -18.47 9.30 7.50
N ASP A 196 -17.89 8.15 7.84
CA ASP A 196 -17.46 7.87 9.22
C ASP A 196 -16.36 8.83 9.69
N ARG A 197 -15.39 9.18 8.83
CA ARG A 197 -14.40 10.24 9.11
C ARG A 197 -15.07 11.58 9.41
N LEU A 198 -16.06 11.95 8.60
CA LEU A 198 -16.84 13.18 8.82
C LEU A 198 -17.58 13.14 10.16
N GLN A 199 -18.24 12.03 10.50
CA GLN A 199 -18.93 11.91 11.80
C GLN A 199 -17.93 12.03 12.96
N LEU A 200 -16.81 11.31 12.91
CA LEU A 200 -15.78 11.36 13.94
C LEU A 200 -15.21 12.77 14.11
N SER A 201 -14.97 13.50 13.01
CA SER A 201 -14.50 14.90 13.08
C SER A 201 -15.48 15.85 13.77
N GLN A 202 -16.76 15.48 13.82
CA GLN A 202 -17.82 16.23 14.50
C GLN A 202 -18.09 15.72 15.93
N GLY A 203 -17.28 14.79 16.44
CA GLY A 203 -17.49 14.15 17.75
C GLY A 203 -18.65 13.15 17.78
N LYS A 204 -19.15 12.71 16.62
CA LYS A 204 -20.24 11.73 16.50
C LYS A 204 -19.68 10.30 16.33
N PRO A 205 -20.43 9.26 16.73
CA PRO A 205 -20.03 7.89 16.49
C PRO A 205 -20.00 7.56 14.99
N GLN A 206 -19.20 6.57 14.61
CA GLN A 206 -19.23 6.00 13.27
C GLN A 206 -20.57 5.34 12.99
N LYS A 207 -21.06 5.46 11.75
CA LYS A 207 -22.29 4.80 11.31
C LYS A 207 -22.02 3.43 10.71
N TYR A 208 -20.90 3.30 9.98
CA TYR A 208 -20.58 2.08 9.23
C TYR A 208 -19.40 1.29 9.82
N GLY A 209 -18.68 1.86 10.79
CA GLY A 209 -17.57 1.19 11.47
C GLY A 209 -16.39 0.93 10.54
N THR A 210 -16.03 1.91 9.72
CA THR A 210 -14.95 1.76 8.72
C THR A 210 -13.59 2.27 9.19
N GLN A 211 -13.55 2.99 10.31
CA GLN A 211 -12.34 3.56 10.89
C GLN A 211 -11.96 2.73 12.13
N HIS A 212 -10.89 1.95 12.02
CA HIS A 212 -10.36 1.08 13.08
C HIS A 212 -8.87 1.31 13.28
#